data_AF-A0A183PRM2-F1
#
_entry.id   AF-A0A183PRM2-F1
#
_cell.length_a   1.000
_cell.length_b   1.000
_cell.length_c   1.000
_cell.angle_alpha   90.00
_cell.angle_beta   90.00
_cell.angle_gamma   90.00
#
_symmetry.space_group_name_H-M   'P 1'
#
loop_
_entity.id
_entity.type
_entity.pdbx_description
1 polymer ?
#
loop_
_entity_poly.entity_id
_entity_poly.type
_entity_poly.pdbx_seq_one_letter_code
_entity_poly.pdbx_strand_id
1 'polypeptide(L)'
;MTAGDKLSGVQQLLSTRSVISDIKHSIAIKCENILKSPEENIPSLRDIIKTFESEHFRKFRQIRALVIASLCVVFKDVLPAYRIRPATEKEKTQPTKKETRKIWYYEEHLLLNYRKYTELLRVILRDKCLDMKSPRLKIYSKLDWNENEKLTAIRCVCQLLESHPDFNYSKELIEVLPSYLNITKTQVSSVIIKTLNNMFENDTDRDICRTIHRFCRSKSYKVGVSVIKALSCVSITEVERHEEEGKPKLDRRLRSRRERKVSA
;
A
#
# COMPACT_ATOMS: atom_id res chain seq x y z
N MET A 1 37.32 32.82 -17.82
CA MET A 1 37.46 31.40 -17.46
C MET A 1 37.31 31.30 -15.95
N THR A 2 36.09 31.04 -15.47
CA THR A 2 35.77 31.01 -14.04
C THR A 2 36.23 29.69 -13.44
N ALA A 3 37.30 29.75 -12.65
CA ALA A 3 37.74 28.63 -11.82
C ALA A 3 36.60 28.27 -10.86
N GLY A 4 36.01 27.09 -11.05
CA GLY A 4 35.07 26.54 -10.09
C GLY A 4 35.81 26.20 -8.82
N ASP A 5 35.65 27.04 -7.79
CA ASP A 5 36.12 26.76 -6.44
C ASP A 5 35.53 25.42 -6.00
N LYS A 6 36.38 24.39 -5.96
CA LYS A 6 36.04 23.09 -5.39
C LYS A 6 35.87 23.30 -3.88
N LEU A 7 34.63 23.47 -3.45
CA LEU A 7 34.23 23.50 -2.04
C LEU A 7 34.94 22.39 -1.26
N SER A 8 35.52 22.74 -0.11
CA SER A 8 36.18 21.79 0.80
C SER A 8 35.22 20.67 1.20
N GLY A 9 35.73 19.45 1.44
CA GLY A 9 34.90 18.30 1.81
C GLY A 9 34.00 18.56 3.03
N VAL A 10 34.47 19.37 3.98
CA VAL A 10 33.68 19.81 5.15
C VAL A 10 32.53 20.74 4.72
N GLN A 11 32.78 21.67 3.80
CA GLN A 11 31.76 22.58 3.28
C GLN A 11 30.68 21.83 2.48
N GLN A 12 31.06 20.78 1.74
CA GLN A 12 30.12 19.92 1.01
C GLN A 12 29.23 19.08 1.95
N LEU A 13 29.78 18.60 3.06
CA LEU A 13 29.01 17.87 4.07
C LEU A 13 28.02 18.79 4.79
N LEU A 14 28.45 20.00 5.16
CA LEU A 14 27.59 21.00 5.80
C LEU A 14 26.46 21.45 4.87
N SER A 15 26.76 21.74 3.60
CA SER A 15 25.73 22.11 2.63
C SER A 15 24.72 20.98 2.40
N THR A 16 25.19 19.73 2.30
CA THR A 16 24.31 18.56 2.19
C THR A 16 23.40 18.42 3.42
N ARG A 17 23.95 18.62 4.62
CA ARG A 17 23.19 18.55 5.87
C ARG A 17 22.13 19.66 5.94
N SER A 18 22.46 20.87 5.49
CA SER A 18 21.49 21.97 5.37
C SER A 18 20.34 21.61 4.45
N VAL A 19 20.64 21.15 3.23
CA VAL A 19 19.60 20.77 2.25
C VAL A 19 18.68 19.68 2.80
N ILE A 20 19.23 18.66 3.47
CA ILE A 20 18.40 17.60 4.09
C ILE A 20 17.51 18.19 5.21
N SER A 21 18.03 19.14 5.98
CA SER A 21 17.28 19.84 7.03
C SER A 21 16.15 20.68 6.45
N ASP A 22 16.41 21.41 5.37
CA ASP A 22 15.43 22.26 4.70
C ASP A 22 14.30 21.42 4.10
N ILE A 23 14.64 20.28 3.48
CA ILE A 23 13.64 19.33 2.96
C ILE A 23 12.81 18.74 4.11
N LYS A 24 13.45 18.36 5.22
CA LYS A 24 12.75 17.86 6.41
C LYS A 24 11.73 18.87 6.93
N HIS A 25 12.17 20.12 7.07
CA HIS A 25 11.32 21.20 7.55
C HIS A 25 10.17 21.49 6.58
N SER A 26 10.46 21.53 5.27
CA SER A 26 9.44 21.71 4.24
C SER A 26 8.37 20.61 4.26
N ILE A 27 8.78 19.35 4.41
CA ILE A 27 7.84 18.22 4.54
C ILE A 27 7.00 18.37 5.80
N ALA A 28 7.61 18.72 6.94
CA ALA A 28 6.90 18.89 8.20
C ALA A 28 5.80 19.96 8.10
N ILE A 29 6.12 21.13 7.55
CA ILE A 29 5.14 22.22 7.34
C ILE A 29 4.01 21.75 6.42
N LYS A 30 4.33 21.08 5.31
CA LYS A 30 3.32 20.58 4.38
C LYS A 30 2.40 19.54 5.06
N CYS A 31 2.95 18.62 5.83
CA CYS A 31 2.18 17.63 6.59
C CYS A 31 1.25 18.31 7.61
N GLU A 32 1.77 19.27 8.39
CA GLU A 32 0.97 19.99 9.38
C GLU A 32 -0.21 20.76 8.74
N ASN A 33 0.03 21.41 7.61
CA ASN A 33 -1.03 22.11 6.87
C ASN A 33 -2.11 21.14 6.35
N ILE A 34 -1.71 19.96 5.88
CA ILE A 34 -2.65 18.93 5.43
C ILE A 34 -3.49 18.41 6.59
N LEU A 35 -2.89 18.18 7.76
CA LEU A 35 -3.61 17.72 8.95
C LEU A 35 -4.59 18.77 9.48
N LYS A 36 -4.26 20.08 9.37
CA LYS A 36 -5.17 21.17 9.78
C LYS A 36 -6.40 21.28 8.87
N SER A 37 -6.18 21.30 7.55
CA SER A 37 -7.25 21.47 6.56
C SER A 37 -6.95 20.64 5.30
N PRO A 38 -7.39 19.38 5.25
CA PRO A 38 -7.03 18.49 4.16
C PRO A 38 -7.65 18.91 2.82
N GLU A 39 -8.88 19.45 2.83
CA GLU A 39 -9.58 19.89 1.61
C GLU A 39 -8.86 21.00 0.85
N GLU A 40 -8.27 21.95 1.57
CA GLU A 40 -7.61 23.12 0.99
C GLU A 40 -6.15 22.81 0.61
N ASN A 41 -5.53 21.85 1.30
CA ASN A 41 -4.11 21.55 1.20
C ASN A 41 -3.79 20.30 0.34
N ILE A 42 -4.72 19.83 -0.49
CA ILE A 42 -4.44 18.81 -1.52
C ILE A 42 -3.22 19.14 -2.40
N PRO A 43 -2.96 20.40 -2.81
CA PRO A 43 -1.73 20.74 -3.53
C PRO A 43 -0.46 20.38 -2.76
N SER A 44 -0.45 20.60 -1.43
CA SER A 44 0.66 20.24 -0.55
C SER A 44 0.87 18.72 -0.51
N LEU A 45 -0.21 17.93 -0.46
CA LEU A 45 -0.11 16.46 -0.52
C LEU A 45 0.52 16.01 -1.84
N ARG A 46 0.08 16.59 -2.96
CA ARG A 46 0.64 16.31 -4.29
C ARG A 46 2.12 16.69 -4.37
N ASP A 47 2.55 17.77 -3.73
CA ASP A 47 3.96 18.15 -3.69
C ASP A 47 4.82 17.17 -2.88
N ILE A 48 4.32 16.68 -1.75
CA ILE A 48 5.00 15.63 -0.99
C ILE A 48 5.16 14.37 -1.87
N ILE A 49 4.10 13.95 -2.58
CA ILE A 49 4.16 12.81 -3.50
C ILE A 49 5.15 13.05 -4.66
N LYS A 50 5.22 14.27 -5.21
CA LYS A 50 6.22 14.63 -6.22
C LYS A 50 7.65 14.52 -5.71
N THR A 51 7.88 14.61 -4.40
CA THR A 51 9.21 14.43 -3.80
C THR A 51 9.79 13.06 -4.14
N PHE A 52 8.97 12.03 -4.39
CA PHE A 52 9.42 10.72 -4.87
C PHE A 52 10.17 10.75 -6.20
N GLU A 53 9.92 11.76 -7.03
CA GLU A 53 10.57 11.94 -8.33
C GLU A 53 11.84 12.79 -8.24
N SER A 54 12.11 13.39 -7.08
CA SER A 54 13.26 14.28 -6.88
C SER A 54 14.59 13.51 -6.85
N GLU A 55 15.65 14.18 -7.31
CA GLU A 55 17.03 13.69 -7.19
C GLU A 55 17.42 13.43 -5.73
N HIS A 56 16.96 14.28 -4.82
CA HIS A 56 17.23 14.14 -3.39
C HIS A 56 16.62 12.87 -2.80
N PHE A 57 15.41 12.48 -3.22
CA PHE A 57 14.80 11.22 -2.80
C PHE A 57 15.60 10.02 -3.33
N ARG A 58 16.09 10.08 -4.58
CA ARG A 58 16.94 9.00 -5.14
C ARG A 58 18.26 8.88 -4.37
N LYS A 59 18.88 10.01 -4.04
CA LYS A 59 20.22 10.10 -3.43
C LYS A 59 20.23 9.81 -1.93
N PHE A 60 19.27 10.33 -1.17
CA PHE A 60 19.32 10.33 0.30
C PHE A 60 18.30 9.38 0.92
N ARG A 61 18.79 8.24 1.45
CA ARG A 61 17.96 7.23 2.15
C ARG A 61 17.15 7.81 3.32
N GLN A 62 17.72 8.78 4.04
CA GLN A 62 17.05 9.46 5.16
C GLN A 62 15.80 10.21 4.70
N ILE A 63 15.83 10.84 3.52
CA ILE A 63 14.67 11.52 2.95
C ILE A 63 13.62 10.49 2.54
N ARG A 64 14.02 9.35 1.97
CA ARG A 64 13.07 8.28 1.62
C ARG A 64 12.29 7.79 2.82
N ALA A 65 12.99 7.36 3.86
CA ALA A 65 12.37 6.87 5.09
C ALA A 65 11.47 7.92 5.74
N LEU A 66 11.91 9.19 5.76
CA LEU A 66 11.13 10.29 6.30
C LEU A 66 9.83 10.49 5.53
N VAL A 67 9.89 10.68 4.21
CA VAL A 67 8.69 10.96 3.39
C VAL A 67 7.70 9.80 3.49
N ILE A 68 8.20 8.55 3.46
CA ILE A 68 7.36 7.35 3.58
C ILE A 68 6.60 7.34 4.92
N ALA A 69 7.31 7.61 6.03
CA ALA A 69 6.71 7.61 7.36
C ALA A 69 5.76 8.81 7.56
N SER A 70 6.15 10.01 7.11
CA SER A 70 5.33 11.22 7.21
C SER A 70 4.01 11.08 6.44
N LEU A 71 4.03 10.51 5.23
CA LEU A 71 2.81 10.24 4.48
C LEU A 71 1.92 9.20 5.15
N CYS A 72 2.49 8.19 5.81
CA CYS A 72 1.68 7.21 6.56
C CYS A 72 0.84 7.89 7.63
N VAL A 73 1.44 8.81 8.39
CA VAL A 73 0.72 9.57 9.44
C VAL A 73 -0.37 10.44 8.83
N VAL A 74 -0.06 11.15 7.73
CA VAL A 74 -1.05 11.98 7.03
C VAL A 74 -2.22 11.14 6.52
N PHE A 75 -1.96 10.02 5.85
CA PHE A 75 -3.04 9.17 5.34
C PHE A 75 -3.84 8.51 6.46
N LYS A 76 -3.20 8.13 7.58
CA LYS A 76 -3.92 7.58 8.73
C LYS A 76 -5.01 8.54 9.24
N ASP A 77 -4.73 9.84 9.26
CA ASP A 77 -5.64 10.85 9.81
C ASP A 77 -6.65 11.37 8.77
N VAL A 78 -6.21 11.51 7.51
CA VAL A 78 -7.00 12.15 6.44
C VAL A 78 -7.92 11.18 5.70
N LEU A 79 -7.63 9.87 5.73
CA LEU A 79 -8.46 8.90 5.02
C LEU A 79 -9.85 8.79 5.67
N PRO A 80 -10.93 8.79 4.86
CA PRO A 80 -12.27 8.58 5.37
C PRO A 80 -12.52 7.10 5.71
N ALA A 81 -13.47 6.86 6.62
CA ALA A 81 -13.90 5.50 6.99
C ALA A 81 -14.68 4.77 5.88
N TYR A 82 -15.01 5.44 4.77
CA TYR A 82 -15.74 4.86 3.64
C TYR A 82 -14.85 4.68 2.41
N ARG A 83 -15.22 3.73 1.56
CA ARG A 83 -14.53 3.49 0.30
C ARG A 83 -14.90 4.56 -0.74
N ILE A 84 -13.91 5.24 -1.29
CA ILE A 84 -14.11 6.24 -2.33
C ILE A 84 -14.35 5.52 -3.66
N ARG A 85 -15.47 5.85 -4.32
CA ARG A 85 -15.78 5.41 -5.68
C ARG A 85 -15.43 6.53 -6.65
N PRO A 86 -14.61 6.29 -7.70
CA PRO A 86 -14.36 7.29 -8.71
C PRO A 86 -15.64 7.61 -9.49
N ALA A 87 -15.90 8.92 -9.68
CA ALA A 87 -17.06 9.38 -10.45
C ALA A 87 -16.99 8.91 -11.91
N THR A 88 -18.13 8.49 -12.44
CA THR A 88 -18.25 8.05 -13.84
C THR A 88 -18.27 9.26 -14.78
N GLU A 89 -17.89 9.06 -16.05
CA GLU A 89 -17.87 10.14 -17.05
C GLU A 89 -19.23 10.81 -17.22
N LYS A 90 -20.32 10.06 -17.06
CA LYS A 90 -21.70 10.57 -17.10
C LYS A 90 -22.04 11.46 -15.90
N GLU A 91 -21.49 11.18 -14.73
CA GLU A 91 -21.69 12.01 -13.53
C GLU A 91 -20.85 13.29 -13.58
N LYS A 92 -19.66 13.23 -14.19
CA LYS A 92 -18.78 14.39 -14.37
C LYS A 92 -19.33 15.44 -15.34
N THR A 93 -20.13 15.03 -16.33
CA THR A 93 -20.74 15.94 -17.30
C THR A 93 -22.04 16.59 -16.81
N GLN A 94 -22.63 16.08 -15.73
CA GLN A 94 -23.85 16.65 -15.16
C GLN A 94 -23.56 17.96 -14.38
N PRO A 95 -24.47 18.95 -14.46
CA PRO A 95 -24.32 20.19 -13.72
C PRO A 95 -24.52 19.95 -12.22
N THR A 96 -23.41 19.88 -11.49
CA THR A 96 -23.38 19.78 -10.03
C THR A 96 -23.16 21.13 -9.34
N LYS A 97 -23.59 21.23 -8.08
CA LYS A 97 -23.33 22.38 -7.20
C LYS A 97 -21.83 22.55 -6.94
N LYS A 98 -21.39 23.79 -6.68
CA LYS A 98 -19.98 24.12 -6.40
C LYS A 98 -19.39 23.29 -5.25
N GLU A 99 -20.15 23.10 -4.17
CA GLU A 99 -19.72 22.31 -3.01
C GLU A 99 -19.49 20.84 -3.36
N THR A 100 -20.42 20.23 -4.10
CA THR A 100 -20.28 18.84 -4.57
C THR A 100 -19.04 18.66 -5.44
N ARG A 101 -18.74 19.63 -6.32
CA ARG A 101 -17.52 19.61 -7.13
C ARG A 101 -16.26 19.68 -6.30
N LYS A 102 -16.26 20.46 -5.21
CA LYS A 102 -15.10 20.58 -4.31
C LYS A 102 -14.82 19.24 -3.61
N ILE A 103 -15.86 18.57 -3.12
CA ILE A 103 -15.75 17.24 -2.50
C ILE A 103 -15.21 16.22 -3.50
N TRP A 104 -15.77 16.16 -4.71
CA TRP A 104 -15.30 15.24 -5.75
C TRP A 104 -13.84 15.48 -6.13
N TYR A 105 -13.46 16.74 -6.30
CA TYR A 105 -12.08 17.12 -6.57
C TYR A 105 -11.15 16.63 -5.46
N TYR A 106 -11.54 16.86 -4.21
CA TYR A 106 -10.79 16.41 -3.04
C TYR A 106 -10.63 14.88 -3.02
N GLU A 107 -11.73 14.13 -3.12
CA GLU A 107 -11.72 12.66 -3.07
C GLU A 107 -10.93 12.04 -4.22
N GLU A 108 -11.10 12.54 -5.45
CA GLU A 108 -10.38 12.06 -6.63
C GLU A 108 -8.87 12.26 -6.46
N HIS A 109 -8.45 13.42 -5.97
CA HIS A 109 -7.05 13.69 -5.73
C HIS A 109 -6.49 12.97 -4.50
N LEU A 110 -7.27 12.81 -3.44
CA LEU A 110 -6.86 12.02 -2.28
C LEU A 110 -6.59 10.57 -2.70
N LEU A 111 -7.54 9.96 -3.42
CA LEU A 111 -7.44 8.58 -3.89
C LEU A 111 -6.27 8.40 -4.88
N LEU A 112 -6.05 9.36 -5.78
CA LEU A 112 -4.93 9.33 -6.73
C LEU A 112 -3.57 9.39 -6.01
N ASN A 113 -3.43 10.26 -5.02
CA ASN A 113 -2.19 10.40 -4.25
C ASN A 113 -1.96 9.19 -3.35
N TYR A 114 -3.02 8.67 -2.73
CA TYR A 114 -2.96 7.45 -1.93
C TYR A 114 -2.55 6.24 -2.78
N ARG A 115 -3.11 6.08 -3.99
CA ARG A 115 -2.70 5.04 -4.95
C ARG A 115 -1.20 5.09 -5.24
N LYS A 116 -0.64 6.27 -5.52
CA LYS A 116 0.80 6.42 -5.79
C LYS A 116 1.64 6.02 -4.57
N TYR A 117 1.17 6.35 -3.37
CA TYR A 117 1.82 5.98 -2.13
C TYR A 117 1.80 4.46 -1.91
N THR A 118 0.65 3.80 -2.08
CA THR A 118 0.53 2.35 -1.93
C THR A 118 1.33 1.60 -2.99
N GLU A 119 1.35 2.08 -4.24
CA GLU A 119 2.21 1.52 -5.30
C GLU A 119 3.70 1.62 -4.93
N LEU A 120 4.15 2.74 -4.35
CA LEU A 120 5.54 2.86 -3.85
C LEU A 120 5.84 1.86 -2.74
N LEU A 121 4.97 1.72 -1.73
CA LEU A 121 5.13 0.74 -0.67
C LEU A 121 5.25 -0.68 -1.22
N ARG A 122 4.40 -1.04 -2.19
CA ARG A 122 4.43 -2.34 -2.88
C ARG A 122 5.73 -2.55 -3.66
N VAL A 123 6.29 -1.52 -4.29
CA VAL A 123 7.62 -1.61 -4.95
C VAL A 123 8.74 -1.87 -3.94
N ILE A 124 8.76 -1.13 -2.82
CA ILE A 124 9.75 -1.32 -1.75
C ILE A 124 9.70 -2.75 -1.22
N LEU A 125 8.47 -3.27 -1.09
CA LEU A 125 8.18 -4.62 -0.63
C LEU A 125 8.20 -5.69 -1.75
N ARG A 126 8.71 -5.35 -2.93
CA ARG A 126 8.92 -6.27 -4.07
C ARG A 126 7.69 -7.12 -4.38
N ASP A 127 6.53 -6.48 -4.40
CA ASP A 127 5.30 -7.16 -4.77
C ASP A 127 5.35 -7.67 -6.22
N LYS A 128 5.13 -8.97 -6.39
CA LYS A 128 5.13 -9.64 -7.68
C LYS A 128 3.86 -9.41 -8.49
N CYS A 129 2.77 -9.04 -7.82
CA CYS A 129 1.46 -8.81 -8.42
C CYS A 129 1.29 -7.37 -8.94
N LEU A 130 2.27 -6.49 -8.70
CA LEU A 130 2.21 -5.10 -9.12
C LEU A 130 2.58 -4.94 -10.61
N ASP A 131 1.68 -4.34 -11.38
CA ASP A 131 1.92 -4.06 -12.79
C ASP A 131 2.95 -2.93 -12.97
N MET A 132 4.11 -3.27 -13.53
CA MET A 132 5.24 -2.35 -13.75
C MET A 132 5.15 -1.52 -15.04
N LYS A 133 3.96 -1.36 -15.63
CA LYS A 133 3.76 -0.51 -16.82
C LYS A 133 4.15 0.95 -16.60
N SER A 134 3.89 1.50 -15.42
CA SER A 134 4.17 2.90 -15.12
C SER A 134 5.68 3.20 -15.11
N PRO A 135 6.18 4.19 -15.88
CA PRO A 135 7.59 4.57 -15.89
C PRO A 135 8.13 4.95 -14.50
N ARG A 136 7.27 5.56 -13.66
CA ARG A 136 7.62 5.94 -12.28
C ARG A 136 7.99 4.72 -11.43
N LEU A 137 7.19 3.65 -11.51
CA LEU A 137 7.43 2.43 -10.73
C LEU A 137 8.73 1.73 -11.14
N LYS A 138 9.08 1.79 -12.44
CA LYS A 138 10.36 1.30 -12.94
C LYS A 138 11.56 2.06 -12.40
N ILE A 139 11.40 3.35 -12.07
CA ILE A 139 12.45 4.14 -11.43
C ILE A 139 12.60 3.69 -9.97
N TYR A 140 11.48 3.54 -9.25
CA TYR A 140 11.50 3.12 -7.85
C TYR A 140 12.07 1.71 -7.66
N SER A 141 11.79 0.77 -8.58
CA SER A 141 12.27 -0.61 -8.49
C SER A 141 13.78 -0.74 -8.71
N LYS A 142 14.40 0.24 -9.39
CA LYS A 142 15.86 0.31 -9.59
C LYS A 142 16.60 0.85 -8.38
N LEU A 143 15.91 1.47 -7.43
CA LEU A 143 16.55 2.00 -6.23
C LEU A 143 16.99 0.86 -5.31
N ASP A 144 18.16 1.01 -4.70
CA ASP A 144 18.63 0.12 -3.66
C ASP A 144 17.92 0.43 -2.33
N TRP A 145 16.90 -0.39 -2.02
CA TRP A 145 16.12 -0.35 -0.80
C TRP A 145 16.77 -1.19 0.29
N ASN A 146 17.20 -0.54 1.36
CA ASN A 146 17.82 -1.22 2.49
C ASN A 146 16.77 -1.87 3.41
N GLU A 147 17.23 -2.63 4.39
CA GLU A 147 16.35 -3.34 5.32
C GLU A 147 15.54 -2.41 6.23
N ASN A 148 16.10 -1.24 6.59
CA ASN A 148 15.40 -0.27 7.42
C ASN A 148 14.23 0.37 6.66
N GLU A 149 14.40 0.68 5.38
CA GLU A 149 13.36 1.24 4.52
C GLU A 149 12.24 0.22 4.27
N LYS A 150 12.60 -1.06 4.08
CA LYS A 150 11.61 -2.15 4.02
C LYS A 150 10.85 -2.28 5.34
N LEU A 151 11.53 -2.24 6.48
CA LEU A 151 10.89 -2.30 7.79
C LEU A 151 9.94 -1.10 8.00
N THR A 152 10.35 0.11 7.62
CA THR A 152 9.50 1.30 7.64
C THR A 152 8.27 1.10 6.76
N ALA A 153 8.44 0.61 5.53
CA ALA A 153 7.33 0.33 4.63
C ALA A 153 6.35 -0.71 5.21
N ILE A 154 6.84 -1.80 5.82
CA ILE A 154 6.01 -2.81 6.48
C ILE A 154 5.21 -2.19 7.63
N ARG A 155 5.87 -1.39 8.48
CA ARG A 155 5.19 -0.67 9.57
C ARG A 155 4.10 0.26 9.04
N CYS A 156 4.37 0.97 7.95
CA CYS A 156 3.37 1.86 7.33
C CYS A 156 2.17 1.07 6.79
N VAL A 157 2.41 -0.04 6.09
CA VAL A 157 1.33 -0.92 5.61
C VAL A 157 0.49 -1.44 6.79
N CYS A 158 1.15 -1.94 7.83
CA CYS A 158 0.47 -2.44 9.02
C CYS A 158 -0.40 -1.36 9.69
N GLN A 159 0.15 -0.16 9.91
CA GLN A 159 -0.59 0.95 10.53
C GLN A 159 -1.78 1.41 9.69
N LEU A 160 -1.65 1.42 8.36
CA LEU A 160 -2.75 1.76 7.46
C LEU A 160 -3.88 0.73 7.54
N LEU A 161 -3.54 -0.56 7.55
CA LEU A 161 -4.53 -1.63 7.64
C LEU A 161 -5.23 -1.65 9.00
N GLU A 162 -4.51 -1.38 10.10
CA GLU A 162 -5.13 -1.26 11.43
C GLU A 162 -6.09 -0.06 11.52
N SER A 163 -5.79 1.03 10.83
CA SER A 163 -6.59 2.26 10.94
C SER A 163 -7.77 2.28 9.95
N HIS A 164 -7.58 1.71 8.75
CA HIS A 164 -8.51 1.78 7.63
C HIS A 164 -8.56 0.43 6.87
N PRO A 165 -9.07 -0.65 7.47
CA PRO A 165 -9.04 -2.00 6.90
C PRO A 165 -9.80 -2.10 5.56
N ASP A 166 -10.97 -1.48 5.46
CA ASP A 166 -11.86 -1.59 4.29
C ASP A 166 -11.63 -0.54 3.19
N PHE A 167 -10.66 0.36 3.39
CA PHE A 167 -10.39 1.44 2.45
C PHE A 167 -9.88 0.91 1.09
N ASN A 168 -9.89 1.78 0.08
CA ASN A 168 -9.37 1.44 -1.24
C ASN A 168 -7.93 0.90 -1.14
N TYR A 169 -7.57 -0.08 -1.99
CA TYR A 169 -6.23 -0.71 -2.05
C TYR A 169 -5.80 -1.56 -0.85
N SER A 170 -6.62 -1.73 0.19
CA SER A 170 -6.26 -2.55 1.35
C SER A 170 -5.99 -4.01 0.99
N LYS A 171 -6.75 -4.59 0.05
CA LYS A 171 -6.54 -5.98 -0.40
C LYS A 171 -5.17 -6.17 -1.03
N GLU A 172 -4.78 -5.23 -1.89
CA GLU A 172 -3.47 -5.20 -2.54
C GLU A 172 -2.33 -5.06 -1.53
N LEU A 173 -2.55 -4.30 -0.45
CA LEU A 173 -1.58 -4.19 0.65
C LEU A 173 -1.48 -5.49 1.46
N ILE A 174 -2.62 -6.12 1.76
CA ILE A 174 -2.68 -7.41 2.46
C ILE A 174 -1.96 -8.50 1.66
N GLU A 175 -2.07 -8.52 0.33
CA GLU A 175 -1.41 -9.53 -0.52
C GLU A 175 0.13 -9.49 -0.46
N VAL A 176 0.72 -8.36 -0.08
CA VAL A 176 2.18 -8.22 0.02
C VAL A 176 2.74 -8.80 1.33
N LEU A 177 2.00 -8.67 2.43
CA LEU A 177 2.48 -9.01 3.77
C LEU A 177 2.91 -10.49 3.94
N PRO A 178 2.21 -11.50 3.38
CA PRO A 178 2.55 -12.90 3.63
C PRO A 178 3.97 -13.28 3.21
N SER A 179 4.52 -12.66 2.17
CA SER A 179 5.90 -12.89 1.74
C SER A 179 6.94 -12.59 2.82
N TYR A 180 6.57 -11.74 3.80
CA TYR A 180 7.42 -11.30 4.90
C TYR A 180 7.18 -12.07 6.21
N LEU A 181 6.14 -12.90 6.27
CA LEU A 181 5.82 -13.72 7.45
C LEU A 181 6.81 -14.86 7.69
N ASN A 182 7.37 -15.43 6.62
CA ASN A 182 8.25 -16.60 6.69
C ASN A 182 9.75 -16.23 6.68
N ILE A 183 10.09 -14.96 6.92
CA ILE A 183 11.48 -14.50 6.97
C ILE A 183 12.04 -14.77 8.37
N THR A 184 13.28 -15.24 8.45
CA THR A 184 14.01 -15.53 9.70
C THR A 184 14.18 -14.33 10.63
N LYS A 185 13.96 -13.11 10.13
CA LYS A 185 14.07 -11.87 10.90
C LYS A 185 12.85 -11.67 11.78
N THR A 186 13.05 -11.90 13.08
CA THR A 186 12.01 -11.85 14.12
C THR A 186 11.30 -10.50 14.24
N GLN A 187 11.99 -9.38 14.00
CA GLN A 187 11.38 -8.04 14.13
C GLN A 187 10.35 -7.72 13.04
N VAL A 188 10.55 -8.22 11.82
CA VAL A 188 9.63 -7.95 10.71
C VAL A 188 8.37 -8.79 10.87
N SER A 189 8.55 -10.08 11.12
CA SER A 189 7.44 -11.01 11.31
C SER A 189 6.63 -10.67 12.56
N SER A 190 7.26 -10.23 13.65
CA SER A 190 6.54 -9.86 14.88
C SER A 190 5.62 -8.66 14.70
N VAL A 191 6.02 -7.64 13.94
CA VAL A 191 5.18 -6.47 13.63
C VAL A 191 3.94 -6.89 12.84
N ILE A 192 4.14 -7.70 11.79
CA ILE A 192 3.03 -8.17 10.95
C ILE A 192 2.09 -9.05 11.76
N ILE A 193 2.62 -9.97 12.58
CA ILE A 193 1.79 -10.87 13.39
C ILE A 193 0.99 -10.10 14.44
N LYS A 194 1.61 -9.13 15.11
CA LYS A 194 0.89 -8.27 16.06
C LYS A 194 -0.28 -7.57 15.37
N THR A 195 -0.02 -7.03 14.18
CA THR A 195 -1.04 -6.35 13.37
C THR A 195 -2.17 -7.30 12.99
N LEU A 196 -1.83 -8.49 12.48
CA LEU A 196 -2.81 -9.51 12.12
C LEU A 196 -3.66 -9.93 13.32
N ASN A 197 -3.06 -10.13 14.50
CA ASN A 197 -3.79 -10.46 15.72
C ASN A 197 -4.77 -9.36 16.10
N ASN A 198 -4.34 -8.09 16.08
CA ASN A 198 -5.21 -6.96 16.36
C ASN A 198 -6.39 -6.90 15.37
N MET A 199 -6.15 -7.18 14.08
CA MET A 199 -7.20 -7.20 13.06
C MET A 199 -8.16 -8.37 13.22
N PHE A 200 -7.67 -9.55 13.62
CA PHE A 200 -8.51 -10.71 13.89
C PHE A 200 -9.38 -10.53 15.13
N GLU A 201 -8.86 -9.88 16.17
CA GLU A 201 -9.60 -9.61 17.40
C GLU A 201 -10.75 -8.61 17.19
N ASN A 202 -10.61 -7.71 16.22
CA ASN A 202 -11.66 -6.77 15.82
C ASN A 202 -12.66 -7.36 14.79
N ASP A 203 -12.57 -8.66 14.47
CA ASP A 203 -13.42 -9.39 13.49
C ASP A 203 -13.44 -8.74 12.09
N THR A 204 -12.45 -7.90 11.75
CA THR A 204 -12.61 -6.99 10.61
C THR A 204 -12.49 -7.65 9.24
N ASP A 205 -11.97 -8.86 9.05
CA ASP A 205 -11.73 -9.33 7.67
C ASP A 205 -11.60 -10.83 7.40
N ARG A 206 -12.58 -11.36 6.65
CA ARG A 206 -12.51 -12.67 5.98
C ARG A 206 -11.42 -12.71 4.89
N ASP A 207 -11.09 -11.57 4.29
CA ASP A 207 -10.16 -11.49 3.15
C ASP A 207 -8.70 -11.69 3.56
N ILE A 208 -8.33 -11.31 4.78
CA ILE A 208 -7.01 -11.55 5.35
C ILE A 208 -6.78 -13.05 5.54
N CYS A 209 -7.76 -13.74 6.15
CA CYS A 209 -7.72 -15.20 6.33
C CYS A 209 -7.57 -15.93 4.99
N ARG A 210 -8.33 -15.52 3.96
CA ARG A 210 -8.20 -16.09 2.60
C ARG A 210 -6.82 -15.87 2.01
N THR A 211 -6.25 -14.67 2.19
CA THR A 211 -4.94 -14.32 1.63
C THR A 211 -3.81 -15.10 2.32
N ILE A 212 -3.85 -15.23 3.65
CA ILE A 212 -2.89 -16.04 4.40
C ILE A 212 -3.04 -17.51 4.03
N HIS A 213 -4.27 -18.03 3.91
CA HIS A 213 -4.50 -19.41 3.48
C HIS A 213 -3.90 -19.66 2.08
N ARG A 214 -4.14 -18.77 1.12
CA ARG A 214 -3.55 -18.83 -0.22
C ARG A 214 -2.01 -18.86 -0.15
N PHE A 215 -1.42 -18.05 0.74
CA PHE A 215 0.02 -18.05 0.98
C PHE A 215 0.52 -19.36 1.58
N CYS A 216 -0.12 -19.88 2.63
CA CYS A 216 0.23 -21.18 3.23
C CYS A 216 0.21 -22.30 2.18
N ARG A 217 -0.83 -22.34 1.34
CA ARG A 217 -0.94 -23.30 0.23
C ARG A 217 0.20 -23.13 -0.79
N SER A 218 0.55 -21.90 -1.15
CA SER A 218 1.66 -21.61 -2.09
C SER A 218 3.04 -22.08 -1.58
N LYS A 219 3.20 -22.21 -0.26
CA LYS A 219 4.43 -22.69 0.40
C LYS A 219 4.36 -24.16 0.81
N SER A 220 3.36 -24.89 0.33
CA SER A 220 3.10 -26.28 0.73
C SER A 220 3.05 -26.44 2.26
N TYR A 221 2.47 -25.46 2.95
CA TYR A 221 2.35 -25.40 4.42
C TYR A 221 3.68 -25.41 5.20
N LYS A 222 4.81 -25.13 4.54
CA LYS A 222 6.11 -24.88 5.21
C LYS A 222 6.16 -23.45 5.76
N VAL A 223 5.36 -23.18 6.77
CA VAL A 223 5.24 -21.86 7.41
C VAL A 223 5.75 -21.91 8.85
N GLY A 224 6.36 -20.82 9.32
CA GLY A 224 6.81 -20.69 10.69
C GLY A 224 5.66 -20.75 11.70
N VAL A 225 5.95 -21.26 12.90
CA VAL A 225 5.00 -21.41 14.03
C VAL A 225 4.23 -20.11 14.32
N SER A 226 4.90 -18.97 14.16
CA SER A 226 4.32 -17.66 14.44
C SER A 226 3.15 -17.29 13.51
N VAL A 227 3.13 -17.82 12.27
CA VAL A 227 2.01 -17.65 11.32
C VAL A 227 0.81 -18.49 11.74
N ILE A 228 1.07 -19.71 12.20
CA ILE A 228 0.04 -20.63 12.70
C ILE A 228 -0.60 -20.07 13.97
N LYS A 229 0.21 -19.48 14.86
CA LYS A 229 -0.29 -18.78 16.05
C LYS A 229 -1.22 -17.62 15.70
N ALA A 230 -0.87 -16.83 14.68
CA ALA A 230 -1.74 -15.73 14.23
C ALA A 230 -3.09 -16.25 13.69
N LEU A 231 -3.09 -17.33 12.91
CA LEU A 231 -4.32 -17.98 12.43
C LEU A 231 -5.16 -18.59 13.55
N SER A 232 -4.53 -19.01 14.66
CA SER A 232 -5.23 -19.54 15.83
C SER A 232 -5.99 -18.46 16.60
N CYS A 233 -5.65 -17.18 16.44
CA CYS A 233 -6.35 -16.06 17.07
C CYS A 233 -7.66 -15.70 16.35
N VAL A 234 -7.96 -16.32 15.21
CA VAL A 234 -9.19 -16.09 14.48
C VAL A 234 -10.36 -16.72 15.24
N SER A 235 -11.30 -15.90 15.70
CA SER A 235 -12.61 -16.30 16.22
C SER A 235 -13.42 -16.94 15.08
N ILE A 236 -13.44 -18.27 15.01
CA ILE A 236 -14.34 -18.97 14.10
C ILE A 236 -15.67 -19.15 14.81
N THR A 237 -16.56 -18.18 14.64
CA THR A 237 -17.89 -18.20 15.29
C THR A 237 -18.87 -19.12 14.57
N GLU A 238 -18.79 -19.22 13.23
CA GLU A 238 -19.66 -20.09 12.44
C GLU A 238 -18.90 -20.77 11.28
N VAL A 239 -18.97 -22.10 11.24
CA VAL A 239 -18.49 -22.90 10.13
C VAL A 239 -19.67 -23.19 9.21
N GLU A 240 -19.89 -22.32 8.22
CA GLU A 240 -20.70 -22.69 7.07
C GLU A 240 -19.94 -23.78 6.30
N ARG A 241 -20.32 -25.05 6.53
CA ARG A 241 -19.93 -26.15 5.66
C ARG A 241 -20.57 -25.91 4.31
N HIS A 242 -19.84 -25.27 3.40
CA HIS A 242 -20.12 -25.44 1.98
C HIS A 242 -19.90 -26.92 1.68
N GLU A 243 -20.98 -27.70 1.71
CA GLU A 243 -21.03 -28.93 0.94
C GLU A 243 -20.68 -28.51 -0.49
N GLU A 244 -19.53 -28.97 -0.98
CA GLU A 244 -19.24 -28.88 -2.40
C GLU A 244 -20.37 -29.65 -3.09
N GLU A 245 -21.38 -28.94 -3.58
CA GLU A 245 -22.30 -29.48 -4.58
C GLU A 245 -21.42 -29.81 -5.78
N GLY A 246 -20.88 -31.03 -5.77
CA GLY A 246 -20.15 -31.60 -6.87
C GLY A 246 -21.10 -31.56 -8.05
N LYS A 247 -20.84 -30.65 -9.00
CA LYS A 247 -21.56 -30.63 -10.28
C LYS A 247 -21.59 -32.08 -10.77
N PRO A 248 -22.77 -32.70 -10.94
CA PRO A 248 -22.83 -34.07 -11.38
C PRO A 248 -22.11 -34.11 -12.73
N LYS A 249 -21.03 -34.89 -12.81
CA LYS A 249 -20.37 -35.18 -14.08
C LYS A 249 -21.35 -36.03 -14.88
N LEU A 250 -22.28 -35.37 -15.59
CA LEU A 250 -23.18 -36.05 -16.49
C LEU A 250 -22.33 -36.69 -17.59
N ASP A 251 -22.37 -38.02 -17.62
CA ASP A 251 -21.52 -38.85 -18.45
C ASP A 251 -21.61 -38.38 -19.92
N ARG A 252 -20.46 -38.20 -20.57
CA ARG A 252 -20.35 -37.58 -21.92
C ARG A 252 -21.12 -38.37 -22.99
N ARG A 253 -21.48 -39.61 -22.66
CA ARG A 253 -22.31 -40.53 -23.44
C ARG A 253 -23.79 -40.12 -23.50
N LEU A 254 -24.30 -39.40 -22.50
CA LEU A 254 -25.70 -38.94 -22.43
C LEU A 254 -25.96 -37.62 -23.17
N ARG A 255 -24.93 -36.97 -23.70
CA ARG A 255 -25.07 -35.73 -24.47
C ARG A 255 -25.56 -35.98 -25.89
N SER A 256 -26.57 -35.21 -26.31
CA SER A 256 -27.08 -35.20 -27.68
C SER A 256 -25.99 -34.78 -28.68
N ARG A 257 -26.04 -35.30 -29.92
CA ARG A 257 -25.06 -35.02 -30.99
C ARG A 257 -24.82 -33.52 -31.23
N ARG A 258 -25.80 -32.65 -30.93
CA ARG A 258 -25.66 -31.18 -31.03
C ARG A 258 -24.69 -30.58 -30.01
N GLU A 259 -24.65 -31.09 -28.79
CA GLU A 259 -23.81 -30.54 -27.71
C GLU A 259 -22.33 -30.89 -27.87
N ARG A 260 -22.01 -31.96 -28.61
CA ARG A 260 -20.63 -32.37 -28.89
C ARG A 260 -19.92 -31.47 -29.88
N LYS A 261 -20.64 -30.72 -30.72
CA LYS A 261 -20.05 -29.81 -31.71
C LYS A 261 -19.70 -28.42 -31.17
N VAL A 262 -20.28 -28.01 -30.04
CA VAL A 262 -20.06 -26.68 -29.44
C VAL A 262 -18.83 -26.66 -28.52
N SER A 263 -18.28 -27.83 -28.20
CA SER A 263 -17.13 -28.00 -27.29
C SER A 263 -15.86 -28.50 -27.98
N ALA A 264 -15.75 -28.25 -29.29
CA ALA A 264 -14.54 -28.44 -30.09
C ALA A 264 -13.99 -27.08 -30.54
#